data_AF-A0A317D945-F1
#
_entry.id   AF-A0A317D945-F1
#
_cell.length_a   1.000
_cell.length_b   1.000
_cell.length_c   1.000
_cell.angle_alpha   90.00
_cell.angle_beta   90.00
_cell.angle_gamma   90.00
#
_symmetry.space_group_name_H-M   'P 1'
#
loop_
_entity.id
_entity.type
_entity.pdbx_description
1 polymer ?
#
loop_
_entity_poly.entity_id
_entity_poly.type
_entity_poly.pdbx_seq_one_letter_code
_entity_poly.pdbx_strand_id
1 'polypeptide(L)'
;MQTFRCASCGREIKPAIICPHCGADQPQWAEHLAEIERSIAEMKARDAEIAREQRQIAAKMQAALFQRDILAHAGEERIKQATRPRRVLRRRPGRRPPTATTGAPPRVPRQGTPPPGPDDLPPSPPRSTPQWLDVDDPEHPPEASSREVQNIPLGLGALLLGVAAVVFAAVATSSMDALARLGVLVVATVLMLLAPPVLARRGLTSTAETIAAVGLLLVPLAGYALWAVDRIGGGASGAVFAGSIFLMTTLVAFGYAQWTGLRAPRFATVLAAQPVLPLLAYDRITGPAGWALVLTVVAVVDLALARSAVILERPVRRDLPTPPPP
;
A
#
# COMPACT_ATOMS: atom_id res chain seq x y z
N MET A 1 22.17 -20.06 22.88
CA MET A 1 21.52 -20.01 24.21
C MET A 1 22.59 -19.60 25.21
N GLN A 2 22.41 -18.49 25.92
CA GLN A 2 23.38 -18.07 26.93
C GLN A 2 23.40 -19.10 28.08
N THR A 3 24.59 -19.51 28.50
CA THR A 3 24.82 -20.40 29.64
C THR A 3 25.27 -19.57 30.83
N PHE A 4 24.76 -19.89 32.03
CA PHE A 4 25.08 -19.17 33.26
C PHE A 4 25.86 -20.08 34.20
N ARG A 5 26.82 -19.53 34.94
CA ARG A 5 27.58 -20.31 35.93
C ARG A 5 26.90 -20.18 37.29
N CYS A 6 26.49 -21.30 37.88
CA CYS A 6 25.89 -21.34 39.21
C CYS A 6 26.87 -20.80 40.26
N ALA A 7 26.48 -19.78 41.02
CA ALA A 7 27.34 -19.18 42.05
C ALA A 7 27.67 -20.14 43.22
N SER A 8 26.79 -21.12 43.49
CA SER A 8 26.96 -22.07 44.61
C SER A 8 27.76 -23.31 44.25
N CYS A 9 27.55 -23.91 43.07
CA CYS A 9 28.22 -25.15 42.67
C CYS A 9 29.21 -25.00 41.51
N GLY A 10 29.32 -23.80 40.92
CA GLY A 10 30.29 -23.47 39.88
C GLY A 10 30.06 -24.13 38.52
N ARG A 11 28.99 -24.93 38.35
CA ARG A 11 28.64 -25.58 37.08
C ARG A 11 27.89 -24.63 36.16
N GLU A 12 28.08 -24.82 34.85
CA GLU A 12 27.28 -24.15 33.84
C GLU A 12 25.88 -24.77 33.79
N ILE A 13 24.87 -23.91 33.85
CA ILE A 13 23.45 -24.28 33.82
C ILE A 13 22.73 -23.50 32.73
N LYS A 14 21.65 -24.09 32.23
CA LYS A 14 20.67 -23.37 31.42
C LYS A 14 19.94 -22.34 32.30
N PRO A 15 19.39 -21.28 31.70
CA PRO A 15 18.69 -20.25 32.46
C PRO A 15 17.54 -20.84 33.28
N ALA A 16 17.64 -20.72 34.59
CA ALA A 16 16.67 -21.24 35.55
C ALA A 16 16.78 -20.45 36.86
N ILE A 17 15.65 -20.26 37.53
CA ILE A 17 15.58 -19.60 38.85
C ILE A 17 16.28 -20.46 39.91
N ILE A 18 16.12 -21.79 39.81
CA ILE A 18 16.73 -22.76 40.72
C ILE A 18 17.71 -23.62 39.93
N CYS A 19 18.92 -23.81 40.46
CA CYS A 19 19.90 -24.69 39.84
C CYS A 19 19.42 -26.16 39.85
N PRO A 20 19.33 -26.84 38.69
CA PRO A 20 18.84 -28.22 38.61
C PRO A 20 19.78 -29.24 39.26
N HIS A 21 21.02 -28.86 39.56
CA HIS A 21 22.03 -29.76 40.11
C HIS A 21 22.20 -29.65 41.64
N CYS A 22 22.05 -28.45 42.21
CA CYS A 22 22.27 -28.23 43.64
C CYS A 22 21.10 -27.59 44.37
N GLY A 23 20.01 -27.26 43.68
CA GLY A 23 18.81 -26.67 44.28
C GLY A 23 18.98 -25.24 44.80
N ALA A 24 20.12 -24.60 44.55
CA ALA A 24 20.37 -23.24 44.99
C ALA A 24 19.66 -22.21 44.09
N ASP A 25 19.03 -21.22 44.74
CA ASP A 25 18.43 -20.05 44.09
C ASP A 25 19.50 -19.20 43.38
N GLN A 26 19.16 -18.63 42.22
CA GLN A 26 20.08 -17.91 41.34
C GLN A 26 19.66 -16.43 41.21
N PRO A 27 20.02 -15.55 42.17
CA PRO A 27 19.59 -14.15 42.16
C PRO A 27 20.08 -13.38 40.91
N GLN A 28 21.28 -13.72 40.41
CA GLN A 28 21.84 -13.16 39.17
C GLN A 28 20.93 -13.34 37.93
N TRP A 29 20.15 -14.42 37.86
CA TRP A 29 19.22 -14.64 36.76
C TRP A 29 17.97 -13.76 36.89
N ALA A 30 17.44 -13.62 38.11
CA ALA A 30 16.32 -12.74 38.39
C ALA A 30 16.66 -11.26 38.13
N GLU A 31 17.87 -10.83 38.48
CA GLU A 31 18.38 -9.48 38.19
C GLU A 31 18.47 -9.22 36.68
N HIS A 32 19.00 -10.18 35.91
CA HIS A 32 19.10 -10.05 34.46
C HIS A 32 17.72 -10.00 33.77
N LEU A 33 16.76 -10.81 34.25
CA LEU A 33 15.37 -10.72 33.78
C LEU A 33 14.75 -9.35 34.08
N ALA A 34 14.95 -8.82 35.29
CA ALA A 34 14.45 -7.49 35.67
C ALA A 34 15.07 -6.37 34.83
N GLU A 35 16.35 -6.50 34.45
CA GLU A 35 17.02 -5.57 33.53
C GLU A 35 16.39 -5.60 32.13
N ILE A 36 16.16 -6.81 31.58
CA ILE A 36 15.51 -6.98 30.28
C ILE A 36 14.08 -6.40 30.32
N GLU A 37 13.30 -6.70 31.36
CA GLU A 37 11.95 -6.16 31.52
C GLU A 37 11.93 -4.63 31.59
N ARG A 38 12.93 -4.03 32.26
CA ARG A 38 13.10 -2.56 32.30
C ARG A 38 13.40 -2.00 30.91
N SER A 39 14.24 -2.66 30.12
CA SER A 39 14.53 -2.24 28.73
C SER A 39 13.29 -2.35 27.83
N ILE A 40 12.46 -3.39 28.00
CA ILE A 40 11.20 -3.57 27.27
C ILE A 40 10.21 -2.46 27.64
N ALA A 41 10.11 -2.12 28.93
CA ALA A 41 9.25 -1.04 29.40
C ALA A 41 9.67 0.32 28.81
N GLU A 42 10.98 0.58 28.73
CA GLU A 42 11.50 1.80 28.11
C GLU A 42 11.18 1.86 26.61
N MET A 43 11.39 0.77 25.86
CA MET A 43 11.04 0.72 24.43
C MET A 43 9.54 0.95 24.21
N LYS A 44 8.67 0.34 25.03
CA LYS A 44 7.22 0.56 24.97
C LYS A 44 6.82 2.00 25.29
N ALA A 45 7.53 2.67 26.20
CA ALA A 45 7.29 4.07 26.49
C ALA A 45 7.62 4.96 25.28
N ARG A 46 8.75 4.71 24.60
CA ARG A 46 9.12 5.41 23.36
C ARG A 46 8.11 5.17 22.24
N ASP A 47 7.64 3.92 22.06
CA ASP A 47 6.61 3.61 21.07
C ASP A 47 5.31 4.38 21.33
N ALA A 48 4.93 4.53 22.61
CA ALA A 48 3.76 5.32 22.99
C ALA A 48 3.94 6.82 22.72
N GLU A 49 5.16 7.35 22.84
CA GLU A 49 5.49 8.73 22.48
C GLU A 49 5.41 8.94 20.96
N ILE A 50 6.03 8.06 20.17
CA ILE A 50 5.97 8.09 18.70
C ILE A 50 4.51 8.04 18.22
N ALA A 51 3.69 7.19 18.81
CA ALA A 51 2.27 7.11 18.47
C ALA A 51 1.51 8.42 18.78
N ARG A 52 1.89 9.16 19.83
CA ARG A 52 1.31 10.47 20.13
C ARG A 52 1.75 11.51 19.10
N GLU A 53 3.02 11.51 18.71
CA GLU A 53 3.53 12.41 17.67
C GLU A 53 2.84 12.17 16.32
N GLN A 54 2.65 10.91 15.93
CA GLN A 54 1.93 10.55 14.71
C GLN A 54 0.49 11.09 14.71
N ARG A 55 -0.22 10.96 15.84
CA ARG A 55 -1.58 11.53 15.98
C ARG A 55 -1.57 13.06 15.87
N GLN A 56 -0.58 13.73 16.44
CA GLN A 56 -0.46 15.20 16.32
C GLN A 56 -0.17 15.63 14.88
N ILE A 57 0.69 14.91 14.16
CA ILE A 57 0.99 15.18 12.75
C ILE A 57 -0.26 14.96 11.90
N ALA A 58 -1.00 13.88 12.11
CA ALA A 58 -2.25 13.60 11.42
C ALA A 58 -3.29 14.71 11.65
N ALA A 59 -3.47 15.15 12.90
CA ALA A 59 -4.40 16.24 13.23
C ALA A 59 -4.00 17.56 12.56
N LYS A 60 -2.70 17.90 12.53
CA LYS A 60 -2.20 19.08 11.82
C LYS A 60 -2.42 18.98 10.31
N MET A 61 -2.24 17.80 9.73
CA MET A 61 -2.49 17.56 8.31
C MET A 61 -3.97 17.78 7.97
N GLN A 62 -4.88 17.23 8.78
CA GLN A 62 -6.32 17.42 8.59
C GLN A 62 -6.73 18.90 8.70
N ALA A 63 -6.19 19.64 9.68
CA ALA A 63 -6.44 21.07 9.80
C ALA A 63 -5.93 21.86 8.58
N ALA A 64 -4.77 21.49 8.04
CA ALA A 64 -4.22 22.13 6.84
C ALA A 64 -5.06 21.83 5.58
N LEU A 65 -5.56 20.60 5.43
CA LEU A 65 -6.46 20.22 4.35
C LEU A 65 -7.79 20.99 4.42
N PHE A 66 -8.37 21.10 5.61
CA PHE A 66 -9.59 21.88 5.82
C PHE A 66 -9.39 23.36 5.48
N GLN A 67 -8.27 23.94 5.89
CA GLN A 67 -7.94 25.33 5.56
C GLN A 67 -7.73 25.54 4.06
N ARG A 68 -7.12 24.57 3.36
CA ARG A 68 -7.00 24.59 1.89
C ARG A 68 -8.38 24.61 1.24
N ASP A 69 -9.30 23.78 1.72
CA ASP A 69 -10.64 23.64 1.15
C ASP A 69 -11.48 24.92 1.31
N ILE A 70 -11.43 25.55 2.50
CA ILE A 70 -12.06 26.86 2.73
C ILE A 70 -11.54 27.91 1.74
N LEU A 71 -10.22 27.98 1.54
CA LEU A 71 -9.62 28.94 0.63
C LEU A 71 -9.99 28.66 -0.83
N ALA A 72 -10.06 27.38 -1.21
CA ALA A 72 -10.49 26.97 -2.55
C ALA A 72 -11.93 27.39 -2.82
N HIS A 73 -12.85 27.12 -1.90
CA HIS A 73 -14.26 27.51 -2.02
C HIS A 73 -14.44 29.04 -2.01
N ALA A 74 -13.74 29.77 -1.15
CA ALA A 74 -13.79 31.23 -1.15
C ALA A 74 -13.27 31.83 -2.47
N GLY A 75 -12.26 31.21 -3.09
CA GLY A 75 -11.77 31.59 -4.43
C GLY A 75 -12.83 31.35 -5.52
N GLU A 76 -13.48 30.19 -5.49
CA GLU A 76 -14.53 29.83 -6.45
C GLU A 76 -15.75 30.77 -6.35
N GLU A 77 -16.18 31.12 -5.13
CA GLU A 77 -17.26 32.09 -4.91
C GLU A 77 -16.91 33.48 -5.45
N ARG A 78 -15.67 33.95 -5.24
CA ARG A 78 -15.21 35.24 -5.80
C ARG A 78 -15.24 35.24 -7.33
N ILE A 79 -14.80 34.15 -7.97
CA ILE A 79 -14.86 34.01 -9.43
C ILE A 79 -16.31 34.01 -9.91
N LYS A 80 -17.21 33.26 -9.24
CA LYS A 80 -18.64 33.23 -9.54
C LYS A 80 -19.28 34.63 -9.40
N GLN A 81 -18.93 35.39 -8.36
CA GLN A 81 -19.43 36.76 -8.16
C GLN A 81 -18.90 37.73 -9.22
N ALA A 82 -17.62 37.64 -9.60
CA ALA A 82 -17.02 38.47 -10.65
C ALA A 82 -17.63 38.19 -12.03
N THR A 83 -17.97 36.93 -12.31
CA THR A 83 -18.53 36.49 -13.60
C THR A 83 -20.06 36.68 -13.65
N ARG A 84 -20.70 36.99 -12.52
CA ARG A 84 -22.16 37.20 -12.46
C ARG A 84 -22.51 38.46 -13.25
N PRO A 85 -23.31 38.36 -14.32
CA PRO A 85 -23.68 39.54 -15.10
C PRO A 85 -24.45 40.50 -14.20
N ARG A 86 -23.96 41.74 -14.09
CA ARG A 86 -24.70 42.84 -13.45
C ARG A 86 -26.01 43.00 -14.22
N ARG A 87 -27.10 42.41 -13.72
CA ARG A 87 -28.46 42.70 -14.18
C ARG A 87 -28.76 44.14 -13.76
N VAL A 88 -28.36 45.08 -14.62
CA VAL A 88 -28.83 46.45 -14.54
C VAL A 88 -30.32 46.38 -14.80
N LEU A 89 -31.13 46.48 -13.73
CA LEU A 89 -32.54 46.79 -13.86
C LEU A 89 -32.62 48.12 -14.58
N ARG A 90 -32.78 48.07 -15.91
CA ARG A 90 -33.06 49.23 -16.74
C ARG A 90 -34.41 49.76 -16.27
N ARG A 91 -34.38 50.72 -15.34
CA ARG A 91 -35.56 51.42 -14.83
C ARG A 91 -36.21 52.05 -16.05
N ARG A 92 -37.27 51.42 -16.56
CA ARG A 92 -38.04 51.91 -17.71
C ARG A 92 -38.59 53.29 -17.31
N PRO A 93 -38.14 54.40 -17.92
CA PRO A 93 -38.75 55.69 -17.67
C PRO A 93 -40.10 55.67 -18.37
N GLY A 94 -41.20 55.70 -17.59
CA GLY A 94 -42.53 55.71 -18.18
C GLY A 94 -43.67 55.13 -17.35
N ARG A 95 -43.52 54.84 -16.06
CA ARG A 95 -44.68 54.67 -15.18
C ARG A 95 -44.81 55.87 -14.25
N ARG A 96 -45.70 56.78 -14.66
CA ARG A 96 -46.33 57.79 -13.80
C ARG A 96 -46.82 57.10 -12.51
N PRO A 97 -46.57 57.68 -11.33
CA PRO A 97 -47.34 57.29 -10.15
C PRO A 97 -48.82 57.60 -10.42
N PRO A 98 -49.78 56.73 -10.04
CA PRO A 98 -51.18 57.08 -10.14
C PRO A 98 -51.44 58.30 -9.25
N THR A 99 -51.75 59.41 -9.91
CA THR A 99 -52.33 60.61 -9.31
C THR A 99 -53.55 60.21 -8.51
N ALA A 100 -53.57 60.64 -7.26
CA ALA A 100 -54.73 60.58 -6.39
C ALA A 100 -55.90 61.30 -7.05
N THR A 101 -57.01 60.59 -7.24
CA THR A 101 -58.32 61.20 -7.49
C THR A 101 -59.10 61.16 -6.19
N THR A 102 -59.47 62.33 -5.73
CA THR A 102 -60.28 62.63 -4.55
C THR A 102 -61.64 61.93 -4.64
N GLY A 103 -61.98 61.10 -3.65
CA GLY A 103 -63.32 60.53 -3.53
C GLY A 103 -63.40 59.42 -2.49
N ALA A 104 -64.03 59.73 -1.36
CA ALA A 104 -64.39 58.89 -0.22
C ALA A 104 -63.32 58.68 0.88
N PRO A 105 -63.66 58.91 2.16
CA PRO A 105 -62.75 58.69 3.27
C PRO A 105 -62.63 57.18 3.56
N PRO A 106 -61.42 56.62 3.72
CA PRO A 106 -61.28 55.25 4.17
C PRO A 106 -61.57 55.15 5.67
N ARG A 107 -62.56 54.31 5.97
CA ARG A 107 -62.98 53.86 7.30
C ARG A 107 -61.79 53.19 8.01
N VAL A 108 -61.42 53.69 9.19
CA VAL A 108 -60.41 53.10 10.06
C VAL A 108 -60.90 51.73 10.56
N PRO A 109 -60.20 50.60 10.34
CA PRO A 109 -60.43 49.39 11.12
C PRO A 109 -59.73 49.55 12.47
N ARG A 110 -60.53 49.65 13.52
CA ARG A 110 -60.11 49.59 14.93
C ARG A 110 -59.69 48.15 15.22
N GLN A 111 -58.39 47.83 15.13
CA GLN A 111 -57.84 46.59 15.69
C GLN A 111 -57.55 46.83 17.17
N GLY A 112 -58.52 46.52 18.02
CA GLY A 112 -58.23 46.04 19.36
C GLY A 112 -58.05 44.53 19.28
N THR A 113 -56.97 44.02 19.87
CA THR A 113 -56.72 42.57 20.00
C THR A 113 -56.45 42.26 21.48
N PRO A 114 -56.95 41.12 22.02
CA PRO A 114 -57.15 40.84 23.44
C PRO A 114 -55.87 40.39 24.17
N PRO A 115 -55.90 40.11 25.50
CA PRO A 115 -54.71 39.67 26.23
C PRO A 115 -54.17 38.31 25.70
N PRO A 116 -52.85 38.08 25.80
CA PRO A 116 -52.20 36.90 25.23
C PRO A 116 -52.64 35.62 25.94
N GLY A 117 -53.12 34.66 25.14
CA GLY A 117 -53.29 33.26 25.54
C GLY A 117 -51.96 32.50 25.56
N PRO A 118 -51.92 31.26 26.06
CA PRO A 118 -50.69 30.58 26.48
C PRO A 118 -49.81 30.00 25.35
N ASP A 119 -49.91 30.53 24.13
CA ASP A 119 -49.28 29.92 22.94
C ASP A 119 -48.21 30.79 22.25
N ASP A 120 -47.85 31.95 22.81
CA ASP A 120 -46.69 32.75 22.36
C ASP A 120 -45.41 32.31 23.07
N LEU A 121 -44.92 31.12 22.71
CA LEU A 121 -43.53 30.69 22.97
C LEU A 121 -42.64 31.15 21.80
N PRO A 122 -41.44 31.69 22.06
CA PRO A 122 -40.51 32.09 21.01
C PRO A 122 -40.12 30.90 20.11
N PRO A 123 -39.85 31.12 18.81
CA PRO A 123 -39.45 30.04 17.91
C PRO A 123 -38.19 29.36 18.47
N SER A 124 -38.31 28.06 18.73
CA SER A 124 -37.18 27.23 19.15
C SER A 124 -36.08 27.27 18.09
N PRO A 125 -34.79 27.30 18.46
CA PRO A 125 -33.71 27.18 17.49
C PRO A 125 -33.88 25.88 16.69
N PRO A 126 -33.47 25.84 15.41
CA PRO A 126 -33.63 24.64 14.59
C PRO A 126 -32.99 23.47 15.32
N ARG A 127 -33.78 22.41 15.56
CA ARG A 127 -33.28 21.15 16.09
C ARG A 127 -32.24 20.64 15.10
N SER A 128 -30.97 20.69 15.50
CA SER A 128 -29.92 19.93 14.86
C SER A 128 -30.29 18.45 14.96
N THR A 129 -30.91 17.93 13.91
CA THR A 129 -30.92 16.49 13.68
C THR A 129 -29.45 16.08 13.62
N PRO A 130 -28.98 15.12 14.45
CA PRO A 130 -27.68 14.51 14.21
C PRO A 130 -27.78 13.84 12.84
N GLN A 131 -27.28 14.55 11.82
CA GLN A 131 -27.02 13.96 10.53
C GLN A 131 -25.82 13.06 10.78
N TRP A 132 -26.09 11.77 10.98
CA TRP A 132 -25.08 10.76 10.82
C TRP A 132 -24.47 11.02 9.46
N LEU A 133 -23.19 11.43 9.44
CA LEU A 133 -22.43 11.44 8.20
C LEU A 133 -22.57 10.02 7.65
N ASP A 134 -23.18 9.89 6.47
CA ASP A 134 -22.92 8.76 5.61
C ASP A 134 -21.39 8.66 5.47
N VAL A 135 -20.82 7.62 6.08
CA VAL A 135 -19.40 7.27 6.01
C VAL A 135 -19.17 6.68 4.62
N ASP A 136 -19.23 7.54 3.61
CA ASP A 136 -18.70 7.29 2.27
C ASP A 136 -17.78 8.46 1.93
N ASP A 137 -16.75 8.65 2.77
CA ASP A 137 -15.57 9.45 2.44
C ASP A 137 -14.55 8.53 1.74
N PRO A 138 -14.22 8.77 0.45
CA PRO A 138 -13.33 7.91 -0.33
C PRO A 138 -11.85 7.98 0.07
N GLU A 139 -11.47 8.80 1.06
CA GLU A 139 -10.06 8.98 1.44
C GLU A 139 -9.57 8.14 2.64
N HIS A 140 -10.45 7.50 3.42
CA HIS A 140 -10.03 6.61 4.51
C HIS A 140 -10.99 5.42 4.71
N PRO A 141 -10.69 4.22 4.16
CA PRO A 141 -11.47 3.03 4.49
C PRO A 141 -11.29 2.67 5.98
N PRO A 142 -12.33 2.19 6.66
CA PRO A 142 -12.24 1.79 8.07
C PRO A 142 -11.22 0.66 8.23
N GLU A 143 -10.17 0.91 9.01
CA GLU A 143 -9.17 -0.10 9.36
C GLU A 143 -9.78 -1.05 10.42
N ALA A 144 -9.91 -2.32 10.01
CA ALA A 144 -10.46 -3.47 10.74
C ALA A 144 -12.01 -3.53 10.96
N SER A 145 -12.73 -4.16 10.02
CA SER A 145 -13.71 -5.25 10.28
C SER A 145 -14.70 -5.45 9.11
N SER A 146 -14.25 -6.16 8.07
CA SER A 146 -15.04 -6.97 7.12
C SER A 146 -14.25 -7.18 5.84
N ARG A 147 -13.60 -6.12 5.31
CA ARG A 147 -12.77 -6.19 4.11
C ARG A 147 -11.47 -6.97 4.34
N GLU A 148 -10.73 -6.76 5.43
CA GLU A 148 -9.54 -7.58 5.74
C GLU A 148 -9.89 -9.06 5.96
N VAL A 149 -10.97 -9.34 6.70
CA VAL A 149 -11.44 -10.71 6.95
C VAL A 149 -11.90 -11.41 5.67
N GLN A 150 -12.34 -10.68 4.64
CA GLN A 150 -12.72 -11.24 3.34
C GLN A 150 -11.54 -11.29 2.34
N ASN A 151 -10.59 -10.37 2.44
CA ASN A 151 -9.39 -10.34 1.58
C ASN A 151 -8.35 -11.39 2.00
N ILE A 152 -8.29 -11.74 3.28
CA ILE A 152 -7.46 -12.84 3.79
C ILE A 152 -7.85 -14.17 3.13
N PRO A 153 -9.11 -14.64 3.13
CA PRO A 153 -9.50 -15.89 2.49
C PRO A 153 -9.45 -15.80 0.95
N LEU A 154 -9.65 -14.64 0.33
CA LEU A 154 -9.45 -14.50 -1.12
C LEU A 154 -7.96 -14.59 -1.50
N GLY A 155 -7.08 -13.92 -0.76
CA GLY A 155 -5.62 -14.03 -0.96
C GLY A 155 -5.09 -15.42 -0.65
N LEU A 156 -5.58 -16.02 0.44
CA LEU A 156 -5.26 -17.40 0.82
C LEU A 156 -5.79 -18.38 -0.22
N GLY A 157 -6.99 -18.19 -0.76
CA GLY A 157 -7.56 -19.02 -1.82
C GLY A 157 -6.75 -18.97 -3.12
N ALA A 158 -6.32 -17.78 -3.54
CA ALA A 158 -5.43 -17.62 -4.70
C ALA A 158 -4.05 -18.25 -4.47
N LEU A 159 -3.48 -18.08 -3.27
CA LEU A 159 -2.23 -18.72 -2.87
C LEU A 159 -2.37 -20.24 -2.85
N LEU A 160 -3.45 -20.76 -2.28
CA LEU A 160 -3.76 -22.20 -2.23
C LEU A 160 -3.97 -22.77 -3.63
N LEU A 161 -4.63 -22.05 -4.54
CA LEU A 161 -4.75 -22.44 -5.94
C LEU A 161 -3.40 -22.46 -6.66
N GLY A 162 -2.55 -21.46 -6.42
CA GLY A 162 -1.19 -21.43 -6.97
C GLY A 162 -0.34 -22.60 -6.46
N VAL A 163 -0.36 -22.86 -5.15
CA VAL A 163 0.33 -24.00 -4.54
C VAL A 163 -0.25 -25.33 -5.05
N ALA A 164 -1.57 -25.45 -5.15
CA ALA A 164 -2.22 -26.66 -5.68
C ALA A 164 -1.84 -26.91 -7.15
N ALA A 165 -1.71 -25.86 -7.97
CA ALA A 165 -1.26 -26.01 -9.35
C ALA A 165 0.20 -26.50 -9.44
N VAL A 166 1.08 -25.95 -8.59
CA VAL A 166 2.48 -26.41 -8.49
C VAL A 166 2.56 -27.86 -8.02
N VAL A 167 1.82 -28.21 -6.96
CA VAL A 167 1.75 -29.57 -6.43
C VAL A 167 1.16 -30.53 -7.48
N PHE A 168 0.10 -30.13 -8.18
CA PHE A 168 -0.49 -30.94 -9.25
C PHE A 168 0.53 -31.19 -10.38
N ALA A 169 1.22 -30.15 -10.84
CA ALA A 169 2.28 -30.29 -11.85
C ALA A 169 3.44 -31.18 -11.37
N ALA A 170 3.76 -31.16 -10.07
CA ALA A 170 4.85 -31.93 -9.48
C ALA A 170 4.47 -33.38 -9.12
N VAL A 171 3.20 -33.65 -8.77
CA VAL A 171 2.75 -34.92 -8.16
C VAL A 171 1.86 -35.74 -9.10
N ALA A 172 1.28 -35.16 -10.16
CA ALA A 172 0.54 -35.90 -11.19
C ALA A 172 1.50 -36.65 -12.14
N THR A 173 2.38 -37.48 -11.57
CA THR A 173 3.51 -38.08 -12.28
C THR A 173 3.21 -39.43 -12.93
N SER A 174 2.13 -40.10 -12.54
CA SER A 174 1.85 -41.48 -12.92
C SER A 174 1.06 -41.66 -14.22
N SER A 175 0.44 -40.62 -14.78
CA SER A 175 -0.35 -40.73 -16.03
C SER A 175 -0.32 -39.51 -16.96
N MET A 176 0.25 -38.37 -16.55
CA MET A 176 0.27 -37.15 -17.38
C MET A 176 1.54 -37.02 -18.21
N ASP A 177 1.34 -36.70 -19.49
CA ASP A 177 2.37 -36.30 -20.45
C ASP A 177 3.10 -35.03 -19.98
N ALA A 178 4.40 -34.93 -20.25
CA ALA A 178 5.24 -33.82 -19.79
C ALA A 178 4.77 -32.47 -20.38
N LEU A 179 4.26 -32.50 -21.62
CA LEU A 179 3.59 -31.37 -22.27
C LEU A 179 2.34 -30.90 -21.51
N ALA A 180 1.54 -31.82 -20.97
CA ALA A 180 0.36 -31.46 -20.19
C ALA A 180 0.74 -30.75 -18.89
N ARG A 181 1.80 -31.20 -18.21
CA ARG A 181 2.32 -30.56 -16.99
C ARG A 181 2.85 -29.15 -17.27
N LEU A 182 3.61 -29.01 -18.36
CA LEU A 182 4.06 -27.70 -18.84
C LEU A 182 2.86 -26.79 -19.13
N GLY A 183 1.85 -27.30 -19.83
CA GLY A 183 0.61 -26.57 -20.13
C GLY A 183 -0.09 -26.06 -18.87
N VAL A 184 -0.28 -26.92 -17.87
CA VAL A 184 -0.89 -26.54 -16.57
C VAL A 184 -0.07 -25.45 -15.88
N LEU A 185 1.26 -25.59 -15.84
CA LEU A 185 2.14 -24.63 -15.20
C LEU A 185 2.12 -23.26 -15.91
N VAL A 186 2.10 -23.26 -17.24
CA VAL A 186 1.98 -22.02 -18.05
C VAL A 186 0.63 -21.35 -17.81
N VAL A 187 -0.47 -22.12 -17.83
CA VAL A 187 -1.81 -21.57 -17.54
C VAL A 187 -1.87 -20.99 -16.13
N ALA A 188 -1.35 -21.71 -15.13
CA ALA A 188 -1.29 -21.21 -13.76
C ALA A 188 -0.47 -19.92 -13.65
N THR A 189 0.68 -19.86 -14.33
CA THR A 189 1.53 -18.65 -14.39
C THR A 189 0.76 -17.46 -14.96
N VAL A 190 0.06 -17.65 -16.08
CA VAL A 190 -0.74 -16.60 -16.72
C VAL A 190 -1.87 -16.14 -15.81
N LEU A 191 -2.62 -17.06 -15.19
CA LEU A 191 -3.70 -16.72 -14.26
C LEU A 191 -3.16 -15.92 -13.06
N MET A 192 -2.03 -16.34 -12.51
CA MET A 192 -1.39 -15.66 -11.37
C MET A 192 -0.85 -14.28 -11.74
N LEU A 193 -0.45 -14.04 -12.99
CA LEU A 193 -0.06 -12.72 -13.48
C LEU A 193 -1.25 -11.84 -13.91
N LEU A 194 -2.42 -12.41 -14.22
CA LEU A 194 -3.63 -11.65 -14.55
C LEU A 194 -4.42 -11.20 -13.32
N ALA A 195 -4.24 -11.86 -12.16
CA ALA A 195 -4.96 -11.52 -10.94
C ALA A 195 -4.54 -10.19 -10.27
N PRO A 196 -3.23 -9.86 -10.12
CA PRO A 196 -2.79 -8.65 -9.42
C PRO A 196 -3.33 -7.33 -9.97
N PRO A 197 -3.42 -7.08 -11.30
CA PRO A 197 -3.95 -5.82 -11.81
C PRO A 197 -5.43 -5.62 -11.46
N VAL A 198 -6.20 -6.72 -11.44
CA VAL A 198 -7.63 -6.69 -11.05
C VAL A 198 -7.76 -6.42 -9.55
N LEU A 199 -6.91 -7.04 -8.72
CA LEU A 199 -6.88 -6.81 -7.28
C LEU A 199 -6.42 -5.40 -6.91
N ALA A 200 -5.39 -4.90 -7.58
CA ALA A 200 -4.88 -3.53 -7.37
C ALA A 200 -5.96 -2.49 -7.71
N ARG A 201 -6.74 -2.70 -8.79
CA ARG A 201 -7.88 -1.85 -9.13
C ARG A 201 -9.03 -1.90 -8.12
N ARG A 202 -9.09 -2.95 -7.29
CA ARG A 202 -10.07 -3.10 -6.20
C ARG A 202 -9.54 -2.61 -4.84
N GLY A 203 -8.37 -1.97 -4.81
CA GLY A 203 -7.74 -1.46 -3.59
C GLY A 203 -6.97 -2.49 -2.77
N LEU A 204 -6.73 -3.69 -3.31
CA LEU A 204 -6.05 -4.81 -2.62
C LEU A 204 -4.57 -4.88 -2.99
N THR A 205 -3.84 -3.79 -2.78
CA THR A 205 -2.45 -3.65 -3.23
C THR A 205 -1.51 -4.66 -2.59
N SER A 206 -1.60 -4.88 -1.28
CA SER A 206 -0.76 -5.86 -0.57
C SER A 206 -0.94 -7.29 -1.11
N THR A 207 -2.19 -7.72 -1.31
CA THR A 207 -2.49 -9.02 -1.91
C THR A 207 -2.07 -9.10 -3.37
N ALA A 208 -2.21 -8.00 -4.13
CA ALA A 208 -1.72 -7.93 -5.50
C ALA A 208 -0.19 -8.11 -5.56
N GLU A 209 0.56 -7.53 -4.62
CA GLU A 209 2.02 -7.66 -4.57
C GLU A 209 2.46 -9.09 -4.27
N THR A 210 1.82 -9.78 -3.32
CA THR A 210 2.16 -11.17 -3.00
C THR A 210 1.84 -12.11 -4.16
N ILE A 211 0.68 -11.94 -4.79
CA ILE A 211 0.27 -12.74 -5.95
C ILE A 211 1.19 -12.47 -7.14
N ALA A 212 1.57 -11.21 -7.38
CA ALA A 212 2.52 -10.86 -8.43
C ALA A 212 3.90 -11.48 -8.20
N ALA A 213 4.39 -11.48 -6.95
CA ALA A 213 5.66 -12.12 -6.61
C ALA A 213 5.62 -13.63 -6.89
N VAL A 214 4.54 -14.32 -6.52
CA VAL A 214 4.36 -15.75 -6.83
C VAL A 214 4.25 -15.99 -8.33
N GLY A 215 3.44 -15.20 -9.05
CA GLY A 215 3.29 -15.31 -10.50
C GLY A 215 4.62 -15.13 -11.25
N LEU A 216 5.44 -14.16 -10.83
CA LEU A 216 6.77 -13.94 -11.41
C LEU A 216 7.76 -15.07 -11.07
N LEU A 217 7.64 -15.70 -9.91
CA LEU A 217 8.42 -16.88 -9.54
C LEU A 217 8.06 -18.11 -10.40
N LEU A 218 6.81 -18.22 -10.84
CA LEU A 218 6.38 -19.31 -11.72
C LEU A 218 6.96 -19.20 -13.14
N VAL A 219 7.36 -18.01 -13.60
CA VAL A 219 7.96 -17.83 -14.93
C VAL A 219 9.24 -18.65 -15.12
N PRO A 220 10.28 -18.54 -14.27
CA PRO A 220 11.47 -19.37 -14.41
C PRO A 220 11.18 -20.85 -14.16
N LEU A 221 10.18 -21.19 -13.34
CA LEU A 221 9.76 -22.57 -13.12
C LEU A 221 9.13 -23.17 -14.39
N ALA A 222 8.30 -22.40 -15.10
CA ALA A 222 7.75 -22.78 -16.40
C ALA A 222 8.85 -22.92 -17.45
N GLY A 223 9.86 -22.04 -17.42
CA GLY A 223 11.06 -22.18 -18.22
C GLY A 223 11.82 -23.48 -17.96
N TYR A 224 12.01 -23.85 -16.70
CA TYR A 224 12.62 -25.14 -16.33
C TYR A 224 11.78 -26.33 -16.80
N ALA A 225 10.46 -26.28 -16.65
CA ALA A 225 9.57 -27.33 -17.15
C ALA A 225 9.67 -27.45 -18.67
N LEU A 226 9.75 -26.33 -19.38
CA LEU A 226 9.96 -26.30 -20.83
C LEU A 226 11.29 -26.95 -21.20
N TRP A 227 12.37 -26.64 -20.48
CA TRP A 227 13.66 -27.29 -20.67
C TRP A 227 13.60 -28.79 -20.44
N ALA A 228 12.86 -29.25 -19.43
CA ALA A 228 12.73 -30.66 -19.11
C ALA A 228 11.99 -31.43 -20.22
N VAL A 229 11.02 -30.80 -20.90
CA VAL A 229 10.35 -31.36 -22.08
C VAL A 229 11.29 -31.31 -23.30
N ASP A 230 11.97 -30.19 -23.52
CA ASP A 230 12.86 -29.98 -24.68
C ASP A 230 14.21 -30.71 -24.58
N ARG A 231 14.59 -31.21 -23.40
CA ARG A 231 15.72 -32.16 -23.22
C ARG A 231 15.51 -33.49 -23.95
N ILE A 232 14.34 -33.69 -24.54
CA ILE A 232 14.03 -34.77 -25.48
C ILE A 232 14.38 -34.36 -26.94
N GLY A 233 14.71 -33.08 -27.24
CA GLY A 233 14.86 -32.55 -28.60
C GLY A 233 15.82 -31.37 -28.91
N GLY A 234 16.51 -30.70 -27.97
CA GLY A 234 17.24 -29.45 -28.28
C GLY A 234 18.68 -29.28 -27.74
N GLY A 235 19.63 -28.95 -28.60
CA GLY A 235 21.10 -28.94 -28.38
C GLY A 235 21.75 -27.70 -27.74
N ALA A 236 21.04 -26.90 -26.94
CA ALA A 236 21.63 -25.76 -26.22
C ALA A 236 22.22 -26.17 -24.85
N SER A 237 23.30 -25.50 -24.40
CA SER A 237 23.85 -25.73 -23.06
C SER A 237 22.83 -25.33 -21.98
N GLY A 238 22.77 -26.10 -20.89
CA GLY A 238 21.83 -25.82 -19.79
C GLY A 238 22.02 -24.43 -19.19
N ALA A 239 23.26 -23.90 -19.22
CA ALA A 239 23.59 -22.57 -18.77
C ALA A 239 22.98 -21.47 -19.67
N VAL A 240 23.13 -21.58 -20.99
CA VAL A 240 22.54 -20.60 -21.93
C VAL A 240 21.01 -20.62 -21.86
N PHE A 241 20.41 -21.80 -21.73
CA PHE A 241 18.96 -21.90 -21.56
C PHE A 241 18.49 -21.27 -20.24
N ALA A 242 19.16 -21.56 -19.12
CA ALA A 242 18.81 -20.93 -17.84
C ALA A 242 18.98 -19.40 -17.91
N GLY A 243 20.06 -18.93 -18.53
CA GLY A 243 20.30 -17.49 -18.75
C GLY A 243 19.21 -16.82 -19.58
N SER A 244 18.71 -17.48 -20.64
CA SER A 244 17.61 -16.94 -21.46
C SER A 244 16.28 -16.91 -20.72
N ILE A 245 15.99 -17.91 -19.87
CA ILE A 245 14.82 -17.91 -19.00
C ILE A 245 14.87 -16.76 -18.01
N PHE A 246 16.00 -16.55 -17.32
CA PHE A 246 16.14 -15.41 -16.40
C PHE A 246 16.07 -14.06 -17.11
N LEU A 247 16.58 -13.96 -18.34
CA LEU A 247 16.43 -12.76 -19.17
C LEU A 247 14.95 -12.50 -19.48
N MET A 248 14.21 -13.52 -19.89
CA MET A 248 12.77 -13.42 -20.12
C MET A 248 12.01 -13.05 -18.85
N THR A 249 12.33 -13.67 -17.70
CA THR A 249 11.75 -13.30 -16.40
C THR A 249 12.03 -11.84 -16.05
N THR A 250 13.25 -11.35 -16.32
CA THR A 250 13.62 -9.94 -16.12
C THR A 250 12.75 -9.01 -16.96
N LEU A 251 12.59 -9.31 -18.25
CA LEU A 251 11.76 -8.53 -19.18
C LEU A 251 10.28 -8.53 -18.77
N VAL A 252 9.75 -9.70 -18.39
CA VAL A 252 8.37 -9.85 -17.90
C VAL A 252 8.18 -9.04 -16.61
N ALA A 253 9.06 -9.20 -15.62
CA ALA A 253 8.99 -8.46 -14.36
C ALA A 253 9.08 -6.95 -14.59
N PHE A 254 9.97 -6.51 -15.47
CA PHE A 254 10.14 -5.10 -15.81
C PHE A 254 8.88 -4.52 -16.48
N GLY A 255 8.38 -5.16 -17.54
CA GLY A 255 7.16 -4.72 -18.21
C GLY A 255 5.96 -4.73 -17.27
N TYR A 256 5.88 -5.73 -16.39
CA TYR A 256 4.84 -5.85 -15.40
C TYR A 256 4.91 -4.76 -14.32
N ALA A 257 6.12 -4.40 -13.87
CA ALA A 257 6.34 -3.27 -12.96
C ALA A 257 5.88 -1.93 -13.55
N GLN A 258 6.17 -1.71 -14.84
CA GLN A 258 5.76 -0.48 -15.54
C GLN A 258 4.25 -0.43 -15.75
N TRP A 259 3.64 -1.58 -16.07
CA TRP A 259 2.21 -1.64 -16.35
C TRP A 259 1.34 -1.53 -15.09
N THR A 260 1.75 -2.17 -14.00
CA THR A 260 0.95 -2.26 -12.76
C THR A 260 1.32 -1.22 -11.71
N GLY A 261 2.53 -0.64 -11.78
CA GLY A 261 3.05 0.29 -10.77
C GLY A 261 3.36 -0.37 -9.42
N LEU A 262 3.23 -1.69 -9.29
CA LEU A 262 3.50 -2.43 -8.04
C LEU A 262 5.00 -2.41 -7.70
N ARG A 263 5.33 -2.47 -6.40
CA ARG A 263 6.74 -2.47 -5.96
C ARG A 263 7.38 -3.85 -6.10
N ALA A 264 6.65 -4.93 -5.78
CA ALA A 264 7.17 -6.30 -5.84
C ALA A 264 7.80 -6.69 -7.21
N PRO A 265 7.18 -6.38 -8.37
CA PRO A 265 7.77 -6.64 -9.68
C PRO A 265 9.09 -5.92 -9.94
N ARG A 266 9.32 -4.73 -9.34
CA ARG A 266 10.58 -3.98 -9.49
C ARG A 266 11.75 -4.73 -8.85
N PHE A 267 11.54 -5.27 -7.65
CA PHE A 267 12.53 -6.10 -6.98
C PHE A 267 12.77 -7.42 -7.74
N ALA A 268 11.70 -8.02 -8.27
CA ALA A 268 11.82 -9.22 -9.09
C ALA A 268 12.65 -8.98 -10.36
N THR A 269 12.56 -7.80 -11.00
CA THR A 269 13.42 -7.43 -12.13
C THR A 269 14.90 -7.49 -11.76
N VAL A 270 15.29 -6.88 -10.64
CA VAL A 270 16.69 -6.86 -10.20
C VAL A 270 17.17 -8.28 -9.89
N LEU A 271 16.38 -9.03 -9.11
CA LEU A 271 16.74 -10.39 -8.72
C LEU A 271 16.88 -11.33 -9.92
N ALA A 272 15.99 -11.22 -10.91
CA ALA A 272 16.03 -12.04 -12.12
C ALA A 272 17.17 -11.63 -13.07
N ALA A 273 17.60 -10.37 -13.05
CA ALA A 273 18.67 -9.87 -13.92
C ALA A 273 20.05 -10.39 -13.52
N GLN A 274 20.29 -10.56 -12.21
CA GLN A 274 21.59 -10.95 -11.65
C GLN A 274 22.21 -12.23 -12.28
N PRO A 275 21.47 -13.36 -12.40
CA PRO A 275 22.04 -14.58 -12.95
C PRO A 275 22.18 -14.58 -14.48
N VAL A 276 21.60 -13.60 -15.20
CA VAL A 276 21.58 -13.58 -16.68
C VAL A 276 22.99 -13.58 -17.27
N LEU A 277 23.81 -12.60 -16.86
CA LEU A 277 25.17 -12.47 -17.38
C LEU A 277 26.08 -13.65 -16.98
N PRO A 278 26.12 -14.10 -15.71
CA PRO A 278 26.84 -15.30 -15.30
C PRO A 278 26.48 -16.54 -16.11
N LEU A 279 25.18 -16.78 -16.33
CA LEU A 279 24.70 -17.98 -17.03
C LEU A 279 24.95 -17.93 -18.53
N LEU A 280 24.75 -16.77 -19.18
CA LEU A 280 25.00 -16.62 -20.62
C LEU A 280 26.49 -16.60 -20.97
N ALA A 281 27.35 -16.14 -20.06
CA ALA A 281 28.78 -16.12 -20.24
C ALA A 281 29.47 -17.41 -19.77
N TYR A 282 28.76 -18.29 -19.03
CA TYR A 282 29.33 -19.44 -18.34
C TYR A 282 30.33 -20.25 -19.17
N ASP A 283 29.93 -20.66 -20.37
CA ASP A 283 30.76 -21.49 -21.27
C ASP A 283 32.00 -20.76 -21.82
N ARG A 284 32.06 -19.43 -21.70
CA ARG A 284 33.18 -18.57 -22.14
C ARG A 284 34.09 -18.13 -21.00
N ILE A 285 33.68 -18.31 -19.74
CA ILE A 285 34.46 -17.87 -18.59
C ILE A 285 35.56 -18.89 -18.31
N THR A 286 36.82 -18.45 -18.39
CA THR A 286 37.97 -19.26 -18.00
C THR A 286 38.72 -18.57 -16.86
N GLY A 287 38.87 -19.30 -15.75
CA GLY A 287 39.60 -18.85 -14.56
C GLY A 287 38.96 -17.72 -13.75
N PRO A 288 39.62 -17.27 -12.67
CA PRO A 288 39.08 -16.28 -11.73
C PRO A 288 38.86 -14.89 -12.33
N ALA A 289 39.71 -14.48 -13.29
CA ALA A 289 39.64 -13.17 -13.92
C ALA A 289 38.36 -12.99 -14.75
N GLY A 290 37.91 -14.03 -15.47
CA GLY A 290 36.66 -13.99 -16.21
C GLY A 290 35.44 -13.85 -15.29
N TRP A 291 35.43 -14.57 -14.16
CA TRP A 291 34.39 -14.42 -13.14
C TRP A 291 34.38 -13.02 -12.52
N ALA A 292 35.54 -12.47 -12.19
CA ALA A 292 35.65 -11.11 -11.66
C ALA A 292 35.09 -10.07 -12.64
N LEU A 293 35.40 -10.19 -13.94
CA LEU A 293 34.86 -9.31 -14.98
C LEU A 293 33.34 -9.42 -15.06
N VAL A 294 32.79 -10.64 -15.14
CA VAL A 294 31.35 -10.85 -15.25
C VAL A 294 30.60 -10.30 -14.03
N LEU A 295 31.10 -10.56 -12.82
CA LEU A 295 30.49 -10.01 -11.60
C LEU A 295 30.62 -8.48 -11.52
N THR A 296 31.70 -7.90 -12.06
CA THR A 296 31.83 -6.44 -12.17
C THR A 296 30.77 -5.87 -13.11
N VAL A 297 30.52 -6.51 -14.25
CA VAL A 297 29.45 -6.09 -15.17
C VAL A 297 28.07 -6.21 -14.50
N VAL A 298 27.82 -7.30 -13.76
CA VAL A 298 26.58 -7.46 -12.97
C VAL A 298 26.43 -6.30 -11.98
N ALA A 299 27.48 -5.95 -11.23
CA ALA A 299 27.44 -4.84 -10.28
C ALA A 299 27.16 -3.48 -10.97
N VAL A 300 27.70 -3.26 -12.17
CA VAL A 300 27.40 -2.05 -12.98
C VAL A 300 25.95 -2.04 -13.43
N VAL A 301 25.40 -3.19 -13.85
CA VAL A 301 23.98 -3.33 -14.22
C VAL A 301 23.07 -3.07 -13.02
N ASP A 302 23.38 -3.65 -11.85
CA ASP A 302 22.63 -3.42 -10.62
C ASP A 302 22.66 -1.94 -10.21
N LEU A 303 23.82 -1.28 -10.33
CA LEU A 303 23.95 0.15 -10.09
C LEU A 303 23.12 0.99 -11.08
N ALA A 304 23.11 0.61 -12.36
CA ALA A 304 22.31 1.28 -13.38
C ALA A 304 20.81 1.11 -13.12
N LEU A 305 20.36 -0.08 -12.72
CA LEU A 305 18.98 -0.36 -12.32
C LEU A 305 18.59 0.45 -11.08
N ALA A 306 19.45 0.50 -10.06
CA ALA A 306 19.25 1.30 -8.85
C ALA A 306 19.12 2.80 -9.13
N ARG A 307 19.88 3.31 -10.11
CA ARG A 307 19.82 4.72 -10.52
C ARG A 307 18.71 5.03 -11.52
N SER A 308 18.13 4.02 -12.15
CA SER A 308 17.06 4.21 -13.12
C SER A 308 15.77 4.68 -12.42
N ALA A 309 14.96 5.45 -13.16
CA ALA A 309 13.63 5.92 -12.71
C ALA A 309 12.63 4.77 -12.39
N VAL A 310 13.06 3.53 -12.57
CA VAL A 310 12.32 2.30 -12.27
C VAL A 310 12.29 2.05 -10.75
N ILE A 311 13.35 2.43 -10.01
CA ILE A 311 13.47 2.21 -8.56
C ILE A 311 13.30 3.51 -7.77
N LEU A 312 13.76 4.64 -8.30
CA LEU A 312 13.54 5.93 -7.68
C LEU A 312 12.06 6.33 -7.82
N GLU A 313 11.31 6.21 -6.72
CA GLU A 313 10.06 6.94 -6.55
C GLU A 313 10.32 8.40 -6.90
N ARG A 314 9.50 8.97 -7.81
CA ARG A 314 9.55 10.41 -8.09
C ARG A 314 9.42 11.11 -6.74
N PRO A 315 10.39 11.96 -6.33
CA PRO A 315 10.20 12.78 -5.15
C PRO A 315 8.91 13.58 -5.37
N VAL A 316 7.93 13.38 -4.49
CA VAL A 316 6.60 14.00 -4.51
C VAL A 316 6.66 15.52 -4.44
N ARG A 317 7.83 16.13 -4.24
CA ARG A 317 8.00 17.58 -4.06
C ARG A 317 9.12 18.14 -4.92
N ARG A 318 8.77 18.56 -6.14
CA ARG A 318 9.48 19.65 -6.83
C ARG A 318 8.70 20.97 -6.85
N ASP A 319 7.48 20.97 -6.32
CA ASP A 319 6.55 22.11 -6.44
C ASP A 319 6.54 23.04 -5.22
N LEU A 320 7.45 22.87 -4.25
CA LEU A 320 7.56 23.82 -3.14
C LEU A 320 8.60 24.90 -3.48
N PRO A 321 8.21 26.19 -3.44
CA PRO A 321 9.16 27.28 -3.59
C PRO A 321 10.18 27.25 -2.45
N THR A 322 11.46 27.44 -2.79
CA THR A 322 12.57 27.59 -1.84
C THR A 322 12.29 28.75 -0.89
N PRO A 323 12.45 28.58 0.43
CA PRO A 323 12.32 29.69 1.37
C PRO A 323 13.40 30.76 1.07
N PRO A 324 13.07 32.06 1.20
CA PRO A 324 14.05 33.11 0.96
C PRO A 324 15.20 33.03 1.98
N PRO A 325 16.42 33.44 1.59
CA PRO A 325 17.58 33.43 2.47
C PRO A 325 17.38 34.37 3.67
N PRO A 326 18.12 34.12 4.78
CA PRO A 326 17.95 34.83 6.05
C PRO A 326 18.26 36.33 5.97
#